data_AF-A0A2Z3UYF4-F1
#
_entry.id   AF-A0A2Z3UYF4-F1
#
_cell.length_a   1.000
_cell.length_b   1.000
_cell.length_c   1.000
_cell.angle_alpha   90.00
_cell.angle_beta   90.00
_cell.angle_gamma   90.00
#
_symmetry.space_group_name_H-M   'P 1'
#
loop_
_entity.id
_entity.type
_entity.pdbx_description
1 polymer ?
#
loop_
_entity_poly.entity_id
_entity_poly.type
_entity_poly.pdbx_seq_one_letter_code
_entity_poly.pdbx_strand_id
1 'polypeptide(L)'
;MAILGAFLPGDVRLTLTEICRRAELPLATGHRLVRELADGGFVERLPDGTYRVGMRLWQIGSQAAEPRELRELALPYMEDLYVATGENVQLAVLRDDRALYVERLRGPRSVPILSRVAGELPLHATGVGKVLLAFAAPETVDRVLARELTVHAPNTVVDPVRLRAELEEIRRTGVACTQEEMSVGTCSVAVPVRRSANEVVAALSLVTWRHSADPRRLAPAVLTAASALSRDLAATYR
;
A
#
# COMPACT_ATOMS: atom_id res chain seq x y z
N MET A 1 11.83 13.39 14.10
CA MET A 1 11.01 12.33 13.48
C MET A 1 10.03 11.68 14.46
N ALA A 2 10.43 11.32 15.69
CA ALA A 2 9.53 10.65 16.67
C ALA A 2 8.19 11.37 16.93
N ILE A 3 8.17 12.71 16.98
CA ILE A 3 6.93 13.50 17.14
C ILE A 3 5.98 13.34 15.95
N LEU A 4 6.50 13.36 14.72
CA LEU A 4 5.66 13.15 13.53
C LEU A 4 5.17 11.70 13.45
N GLY A 5 6.01 10.74 13.86
CA GLY A 5 5.64 9.33 13.97
C GLY A 5 4.63 9.01 15.09
N ALA A 6 4.37 9.95 16.00
CA ALA A 6 3.35 9.78 17.05
C ALA A 6 1.92 9.81 16.48
N PHE A 7 1.72 10.45 15.32
CA PHE A 7 0.45 10.46 14.60
C PHE A 7 0.27 9.13 13.88
N LEU A 8 -0.51 8.24 14.50
CA LEU A 8 -0.78 6.94 13.94
C LEU A 8 -1.95 7.01 12.97
N PRO A 9 -2.06 6.03 12.06
CA PRO A 9 -3.11 6.02 11.06
C PRO A 9 -4.50 5.88 11.70
N GLY A 10 -5.43 6.73 11.28
CA GLY A 10 -6.75 6.84 11.90
C GLY A 10 -6.86 7.92 12.98
N ASP A 11 -5.74 8.45 13.48
CA ASP A 11 -5.77 9.63 14.33
C ASP A 11 -6.13 10.87 13.51
N VAL A 12 -7.20 11.55 13.88
CA VAL A 12 -7.58 12.83 13.27
C VAL A 12 -6.85 14.00 13.93
N ARG A 13 -6.61 13.89 15.25
CA ARG A 13 -5.92 14.88 16.08
C ARG A 13 -5.41 14.24 17.38
N LEU A 14 -4.35 14.79 17.97
CA LEU A 14 -3.74 14.34 19.23
C LEU A 14 -3.47 15.53 20.15
N THR A 15 -3.58 15.33 21.46
CA THR A 15 -3.11 16.29 22.46
C THR A 15 -1.58 16.29 22.53
N LEU A 16 -1.00 17.35 23.09
CA LEU A 16 0.44 17.42 23.33
C LEU A 16 0.94 16.27 24.21
N THR A 17 0.19 15.91 25.24
CA THR A 17 0.53 14.83 26.17
C THR A 17 0.57 13.48 25.44
N GLU A 18 -0.38 13.22 24.54
CA GLU A 18 -0.39 12.00 23.73
C GLU A 18 0.80 11.93 22.79
N ILE A 19 1.13 13.05 22.13
CA ILE A 19 2.30 13.15 21.25
C ILE A 19 3.58 12.87 22.04
N CYS A 20 3.77 13.53 23.19
CA CYS A 20 4.96 13.35 24.02
C CYS A 20 5.08 11.92 24.52
N ARG A 21 3.97 11.32 24.98
CA ARG A 21 3.95 9.94 25.46
C ARG A 21 4.34 8.95 24.36
N ARG A 22 3.76 9.08 23.16
CA ARG A 22 4.04 8.17 22.03
C ARG A 22 5.43 8.38 21.42
N ALA A 23 5.96 9.60 21.49
CA ALA A 23 7.31 9.91 21.07
C ALA A 23 8.37 9.62 22.16
N GLU A 24 7.95 9.13 23.33
CA GLU A 24 8.80 8.87 24.50
C GLU A 24 9.62 10.10 24.94
N LEU A 25 8.97 11.27 24.95
CA LEU A 25 9.57 12.55 25.29
C LEU A 25 9.00 13.11 26.61
N PRO A 26 9.85 13.72 27.47
CA PRO A 26 9.37 14.55 28.57
C PRO A 26 8.53 15.72 28.03
N LEU A 27 7.45 16.06 28.75
CA LEU A 27 6.49 17.11 28.36
C LEU A 27 7.14 18.47 28.06
N ALA A 28 8.12 18.89 28.87
CA ALA A 28 8.82 20.16 28.66
C ALA A 28 9.57 20.19 27.32
N THR A 29 10.25 19.10 26.97
CA THR A 29 10.98 18.94 25.70
C THR A 29 10.00 18.82 24.53
N GLY A 30 8.98 17.97 24.67
CA GLY A 30 7.99 17.75 23.62
C GLY A 30 7.19 19.01 23.30
N HIS A 31 6.85 19.84 24.30
CA HIS A 31 6.18 21.14 24.08
C HIS A 31 7.00 22.06 23.17
N ARG A 32 8.31 22.22 23.44
CA ARG A 32 9.19 23.06 22.62
C ARG A 32 9.27 22.54 21.18
N LEU A 33 9.48 21.25 21.00
CA LEU A 33 9.64 20.62 19.68
C LEU A 33 8.34 20.59 18.87
N VAL A 34 7.19 20.33 19.51
CA VAL A 34 5.88 20.37 18.84
C VAL A 34 5.54 21.79 18.41
N ARG A 35 5.91 22.81 19.21
CA ARG A 35 5.75 24.22 18.82
C ARG A 35 6.61 24.56 17.61
N GLU A 36 7.88 24.16 17.60
CA GLU A 36 8.78 24.37 16.46
C GLU A 36 8.25 23.72 15.17
N LEU A 37 7.70 22.51 15.27
CA LEU A 37 7.04 21.84 14.14
C LEU A 37 5.74 22.54 13.72
N ALA A 38 5.01 23.16 14.67
CA ALA A 38 3.81 23.93 14.38
C ALA A 38 4.13 25.24 13.66
N ASP A 39 5.15 25.96 14.12
CA ASP A 39 5.67 27.18 13.50
C ASP A 39 6.18 26.89 12.07
N GLY A 40 6.80 25.73 11.87
CA GLY A 40 7.21 25.23 10.55
C GLY A 40 6.08 24.64 9.69
N GLY A 41 4.83 24.61 10.18
CA GLY A 41 3.66 24.09 9.47
C GLY A 41 3.62 22.57 9.27
N PHE A 42 4.51 21.81 9.91
CA PHE A 42 4.57 20.34 9.86
C PHE A 42 3.48 19.70 10.73
N VAL A 43 3.10 20.36 11.82
CA VAL A 43 1.87 20.08 12.58
C VAL A 43 1.03 21.34 12.65
N GLU A 44 -0.25 21.21 12.92
CA GLU A 44 -1.17 22.33 13.06
C GLU A 44 -1.87 22.24 14.40
N ARG A 45 -1.81 23.31 15.19
CA ARG A 45 -2.54 23.40 16.45
C ARG A 45 -3.96 23.89 16.18
N LEU A 46 -4.95 23.11 16.59
CA LEU A 46 -6.36 23.40 16.44
C LEU A 46 -6.89 24.30 17.58
N PRO A 47 -8.05 24.94 17.42
CA PRO A 47 -8.63 25.82 18.45
C PRO A 47 -8.91 25.12 19.79
N ASP A 48 -9.17 23.81 19.76
CA ASP A 48 -9.37 22.96 20.95
C ASP A 48 -8.05 22.59 21.67
N GLY A 49 -6.91 23.09 21.19
CA GLY A 49 -5.59 22.84 21.74
C GLY A 49 -4.97 21.50 21.33
N THR A 50 -5.67 20.69 20.54
CA THR A 50 -5.11 19.48 19.91
C THR A 50 -4.26 19.83 18.69
N TYR A 51 -3.53 18.85 18.19
CA TYR A 51 -2.64 18.98 17.04
C TYR A 51 -3.05 17.97 15.97
N ARG A 52 -2.86 18.34 14.71
CA ARG A 52 -2.96 17.42 13.56
C ARG A 52 -1.73 17.54 12.67
N VAL A 53 -1.58 16.60 11.74
CA VAL A 53 -0.57 16.70 10.67
C VAL A 53 -0.85 17.97 9.84
N GLY A 54 0.17 18.80 9.67
CA GLY A 54 0.07 20.08 8.96
C GLY A 54 0.27 19.94 7.44
N MET A 55 -0.25 20.92 6.69
CA MET A 55 -0.22 20.93 5.21
C MET A 55 1.20 20.86 4.62
N ARG A 56 2.22 21.36 5.35
CA ARG A 56 3.62 21.33 4.88
C ARG A 56 4.12 19.90 4.64
N LEU A 57 3.72 18.95 5.48
CA LEU A 57 4.07 17.53 5.28
C LEU A 57 3.43 16.96 4.02
N TRP A 58 2.20 17.35 3.70
CA TRP A 58 1.55 16.97 2.44
C TRP A 58 2.24 17.61 1.24
N GLN A 59 2.63 18.88 1.32
CA GLN A 59 3.36 19.58 0.25
C GLN A 59 4.73 18.93 -0.03
N ILE A 60 5.45 18.52 1.01
CA ILE A 60 6.74 17.83 0.86
C ILE A 60 6.55 16.40 0.38
N GLY A 61 5.59 15.66 0.95
CA GLY A 61 5.29 14.29 0.56
C GLY A 61 4.79 14.17 -0.88
N SER A 62 4.01 15.14 -1.35
CA SER A 62 3.53 15.19 -2.75
C SER A 62 4.60 15.58 -3.77
N GLN A 63 5.76 16.07 -3.31
CA GLN A 63 6.93 16.31 -4.17
C GLN A 63 7.80 15.07 -4.39
N ALA A 64 7.51 13.94 -3.73
CA ALA A 64 8.14 12.67 -4.09
C ALA A 64 7.74 12.33 -5.54
N ALA A 65 8.67 12.48 -6.48
CA ALA A 65 8.40 12.45 -7.91
C ALA A 65 7.90 11.08 -8.40
N GLU A 66 8.52 9.99 -7.94
CA GLU A 66 8.23 8.65 -8.49
C GLU A 66 6.80 8.14 -8.24
N PRO A 67 6.21 8.23 -7.02
CA PRO A 67 4.85 7.77 -6.83
C PRO A 67 3.82 8.64 -7.56
N ARG A 68 4.12 9.93 -7.76
CA ARG A 68 3.20 10.87 -8.41
C ARG A 68 3.11 10.63 -9.92
N GLU A 69 4.23 10.50 -10.60
CA GLU A 69 4.26 10.24 -12.06
C GLU A 69 3.64 8.87 -12.37
N LEU A 70 3.98 7.84 -11.58
CA LEU A 70 3.37 6.52 -11.70
C LEU A 70 1.85 6.58 -11.48
N ARG A 71 1.39 7.34 -10.48
CA ARG A 71 -0.05 7.52 -10.21
C ARG A 71 -0.76 8.17 -11.38
N GLU A 72 -0.25 9.30 -11.86
CA GLU A 72 -0.85 10.06 -12.96
C GLU A 72 -0.95 9.20 -14.23
N LEU A 73 0.06 8.38 -14.50
CA LEU A 73 0.05 7.46 -15.64
C LEU A 73 -0.87 6.24 -15.45
N ALA A 74 -0.99 5.73 -14.22
CA ALA A 74 -1.80 4.56 -13.93
C ALA A 74 -3.30 4.84 -13.84
N LEU A 75 -3.69 6.07 -13.48
CA LEU A 75 -5.08 6.44 -13.21
C LEU A 75 -6.05 6.05 -14.33
N PRO A 76 -5.81 6.38 -15.63
CA PRO A 76 -6.73 6.02 -16.71
C PRO A 76 -6.97 4.50 -16.81
N TYR A 77 -5.90 3.70 -16.66
CA TYR A 77 -5.98 2.24 -16.69
C TYR A 77 -6.74 1.67 -15.50
N MET A 78 -6.57 2.28 -14.33
CA MET A 78 -7.30 1.89 -13.13
C MET A 78 -8.78 2.25 -13.28
N GLU A 79 -9.11 3.40 -13.85
CA GLU A 79 -10.49 3.85 -14.10
C GLU A 79 -11.20 2.92 -15.08
N ASP A 80 -10.56 2.57 -16.21
CA ASP A 80 -11.11 1.62 -17.18
C ASP A 80 -11.38 0.25 -16.53
N LEU A 81 -10.42 -0.25 -15.74
CA LEU A 81 -10.57 -1.51 -15.02
C LEU A 81 -11.71 -1.43 -13.98
N TYR A 82 -11.82 -0.31 -13.29
CA TYR A 82 -12.89 -0.06 -12.33
C TYR A 82 -14.26 0.02 -13.02
N VAL A 83 -14.39 0.73 -14.15
CA VAL A 83 -15.64 0.83 -14.93
C VAL A 83 -16.06 -0.53 -15.48
N ALA A 84 -15.11 -1.32 -15.98
CA ALA A 84 -15.38 -2.63 -16.55
C ALA A 84 -15.81 -3.67 -15.52
N THR A 85 -15.33 -3.57 -14.27
CA THR A 85 -15.53 -4.61 -13.26
C THR A 85 -16.45 -4.19 -12.11
N GLY A 86 -16.49 -2.92 -11.77
CA GLY A 86 -17.17 -2.38 -10.58
C GLY A 86 -16.48 -2.72 -9.25
N GLU A 87 -15.28 -3.29 -9.29
CA GLU A 87 -14.57 -3.83 -8.13
C GLU A 87 -13.46 -2.89 -7.64
N ASN A 88 -12.93 -3.11 -6.44
CA ASN A 88 -11.85 -2.26 -5.94
C ASN A 88 -10.58 -2.46 -6.79
N VAL A 89 -10.00 -1.37 -7.29
CA VAL A 89 -8.73 -1.39 -8.02
C VAL A 89 -7.66 -0.72 -7.16
N GLN A 90 -6.49 -1.36 -7.04
CA GLN A 90 -5.42 -0.90 -6.16
C GLN A 90 -4.08 -0.93 -6.88
N LEU A 91 -3.29 0.12 -6.70
CA LEU A 91 -1.90 0.22 -7.14
C LEU A 91 -1.00 0.39 -5.93
N ALA A 92 0.06 -0.40 -5.84
CA ALA A 92 1.02 -0.34 -4.76
C ALA A 92 2.48 -0.49 -5.23
N VAL A 93 3.40 0.06 -4.44
CA VAL A 93 4.86 -0.01 -4.65
C VAL A 93 5.56 -0.59 -3.44
N LEU A 94 6.73 -1.19 -3.65
CA LEU A 94 7.61 -1.65 -2.56
C LEU A 94 8.57 -0.52 -2.17
N ARG A 95 8.59 -0.12 -0.90
CA ARG A 95 9.54 0.84 -0.33
C ARG A 95 9.94 0.36 1.06
N ASP A 96 11.24 0.28 1.33
CA ASP A 96 11.79 -0.09 2.64
C ASP A 96 11.17 -1.37 3.26
N ASP A 97 11.05 -2.43 2.46
CA ASP A 97 10.41 -3.71 2.83
C ASP A 97 8.93 -3.57 3.26
N ARG A 98 8.23 -2.57 2.72
CA ARG A 98 6.80 -2.30 2.95
C ARG A 98 6.08 -2.07 1.63
N ALA A 99 4.87 -2.59 1.49
CA ALA A 99 4.01 -2.25 0.36
C ALA A 99 3.22 -0.99 0.69
N LEU A 100 3.30 0.03 -0.17
CA LEU A 100 2.60 1.30 -0.01
C LEU A 100 1.61 1.50 -1.16
N TYR A 101 0.39 1.89 -0.85
CA TYR A 101 -0.59 2.34 -1.82
C TYR A 101 -0.10 3.60 -2.53
N VAL A 102 -0.15 3.55 -3.86
CA VAL A 102 -0.04 4.73 -4.72
C VAL A 102 -1.42 5.29 -5.00
N GLU A 103 -2.40 4.44 -5.31
CA GLU A 103 -3.77 4.83 -5.57
C GLU A 103 -4.76 3.69 -5.30
N ARG A 104 -6.02 4.04 -5.00
CA ARG A 104 -7.14 3.11 -4.83
C ARG A 104 -8.42 3.69 -5.40
N LEU A 105 -9.04 2.97 -6.33
CA LEU A 105 -10.40 3.25 -6.79
C LEU A 105 -11.37 2.29 -6.12
N ARG A 106 -12.47 2.84 -5.59
CA ARG A 106 -13.51 2.08 -4.90
C ARG A 106 -14.90 2.63 -5.22
N GLY A 107 -15.87 1.74 -5.28
CA GLY A 107 -17.28 2.06 -5.50
C GLY A 107 -18.15 1.81 -4.27
N PRO A 108 -19.41 2.27 -4.29
CA PRO A 108 -20.38 2.02 -3.22
C PRO A 108 -20.65 0.52 -2.98
N ARG A 109 -20.41 -0.33 -3.99
CA ARG A 109 -20.66 -1.78 -3.95
C ARG A 109 -19.40 -2.61 -3.64
N SER A 110 -18.25 -1.97 -3.55
CA SER A 110 -16.97 -2.67 -3.43
C SER A 110 -16.72 -3.12 -1.97
N VAL A 111 -15.96 -4.20 -1.78
CA VAL A 111 -15.64 -4.72 -0.43
C VAL A 111 -15.03 -3.62 0.46
N PRO A 112 -15.40 -3.53 1.76
CA PRO A 112 -14.75 -2.62 2.69
C PRO A 112 -13.26 -2.95 2.82
N ILE A 113 -12.39 -2.00 2.44
CA ILE A 113 -10.95 -2.16 2.58
C ILE A 113 -10.53 -1.74 4.00
N LEU A 114 -10.12 -2.72 4.81
CA LEU A 114 -9.57 -2.50 6.15
C LEU A 114 -8.04 -2.31 6.07
N SER A 115 -7.54 -1.16 5.61
CA SER A 115 -6.12 -0.82 5.83
C SER A 115 -5.98 -0.02 7.12
N ARG A 116 -5.46 -0.64 8.17
CA ARG A 116 -5.26 -0.02 9.50
C ARG A 116 -4.12 1.00 9.54
N VAL A 117 -3.24 1.05 8.54
CA VAL A 117 -2.03 1.91 8.54
C VAL A 117 -1.93 2.76 7.27
N ALA A 118 -1.38 3.97 7.39
CA ALA A 118 -1.36 5.10 6.46
C ALA A 118 -0.85 4.75 5.05
N GLY A 119 -1.69 4.08 4.27
CA GLY A 119 -1.32 3.64 2.95
C GLY A 119 -0.45 2.37 2.93
N GLU A 120 -0.18 1.70 4.04
CA GLU A 120 0.66 0.48 4.06
C GLU A 120 -0.18 -0.81 3.96
N LEU A 121 0.39 -1.82 3.31
CA LEU A 121 -0.17 -3.14 3.09
C LEU A 121 0.78 -4.24 3.58
N PRO A 122 0.25 -5.30 4.23
CA PRO A 122 1.05 -6.48 4.52
C PRO A 122 1.51 -7.17 3.22
N LEU A 123 2.83 -7.39 3.10
CA LEU A 123 3.43 -8.04 1.93
C LEU A 123 3.00 -9.50 1.78
N HIS A 124 2.79 -10.22 2.88
CA HIS A 124 2.45 -11.64 2.86
C HIS A 124 0.95 -11.92 2.71
N ALA A 125 0.07 -10.96 3.04
CA ALA A 125 -1.38 -11.20 3.13
C ALA A 125 -2.21 -10.57 2.00
N THR A 126 -1.58 -9.80 1.10
CA THR A 126 -2.27 -9.08 0.02
C THR A 126 -1.74 -9.48 -1.35
N GLY A 127 -2.59 -9.46 -2.38
CA GLY A 127 -2.18 -9.80 -3.74
C GLY A 127 -1.06 -8.90 -4.25
N VAL A 128 -1.22 -7.57 -4.14
CA VAL A 128 -0.15 -6.63 -4.51
C VAL A 128 1.10 -6.82 -3.67
N GLY A 129 0.96 -7.10 -2.37
CA GLY A 129 2.09 -7.38 -1.49
C GLY A 129 2.90 -8.59 -1.93
N LYS A 130 2.22 -9.70 -2.26
CA LYS A 130 2.86 -10.93 -2.73
C LYS A 130 3.53 -10.74 -4.09
N VAL A 131 2.91 -10.00 -5.02
CA VAL A 131 3.55 -9.64 -6.30
C VAL A 131 4.81 -8.83 -6.06
N LEU A 132 4.73 -7.77 -5.26
CA LEU A 132 5.88 -6.93 -4.96
C LEU A 132 7.01 -7.73 -4.30
N LEU A 133 6.68 -8.60 -3.36
CA LEU A 133 7.65 -9.45 -2.67
C LEU A 133 8.26 -10.51 -3.60
N ALA A 134 7.47 -11.09 -4.52
CA ALA A 134 7.94 -12.11 -5.45
C ALA A 134 9.03 -11.60 -6.40
N PHE A 135 8.93 -10.34 -6.80
CA PHE A 135 9.89 -9.66 -7.68
C PHE A 135 10.89 -8.75 -6.92
N ALA A 136 10.89 -8.78 -5.58
CA ALA A 136 11.88 -8.07 -4.78
C ALA A 136 13.26 -8.76 -4.84
N ALA A 137 14.29 -8.05 -4.40
CA ALA A 137 15.61 -8.63 -4.19
C ALA A 137 15.55 -9.80 -3.18
N PRO A 138 16.33 -10.87 -3.37
CA PRO A 138 16.33 -12.03 -2.46
C PRO A 138 16.51 -11.65 -0.99
N GLU A 139 17.35 -10.66 -0.71
CA GLU A 139 17.62 -10.17 0.65
C GLU A 139 16.39 -9.51 1.26
N THR A 140 15.57 -8.82 0.46
CA THR A 140 14.29 -8.26 0.90
C THR A 140 13.29 -9.36 1.22
N VAL A 141 13.23 -10.41 0.39
CA VAL A 141 12.40 -11.59 0.65
C VAL A 141 12.78 -12.20 2.00
N ASP A 142 14.06 -12.51 2.20
CA ASP A 142 14.54 -13.11 3.44
C ASP A 142 14.30 -12.22 4.67
N ARG A 143 14.53 -10.89 4.57
CA ARG A 143 14.22 -9.95 5.66
C ARG A 143 12.74 -9.93 6.03
N VAL A 144 11.84 -10.03 5.05
CA VAL A 144 10.39 -10.01 5.31
C VAL A 144 9.95 -11.35 5.92
N LEU A 145 10.44 -12.48 5.40
CA LEU A 145 10.07 -13.81 5.89
C LEU A 145 10.69 -14.15 7.26
N ALA A 146 11.75 -13.45 7.67
CA ALA A 146 12.33 -13.60 9.00
C ALA A 146 11.55 -12.88 10.11
N ARG A 147 10.59 -12.01 9.76
CA ARG A 147 9.76 -11.27 10.74
C ARG A 147 8.61 -12.14 11.25
N GLU A 148 8.05 -11.76 12.38
CA GLU A 148 6.76 -12.29 12.82
C GLU A 148 5.66 -11.81 11.86
N LEU A 149 5.04 -12.75 11.15
CA LEU A 149 3.98 -12.47 10.18
C LEU A 149 2.62 -12.50 10.87
N THR A 150 1.95 -11.34 10.93
CA THR A 150 0.63 -11.21 11.53
C THR A 150 -0.41 -12.04 10.78
N VAL A 151 -1.22 -12.80 11.52
CA VAL A 151 -2.42 -13.46 10.98
C VAL A 151 -3.55 -12.42 10.90
N HIS A 152 -3.98 -12.07 9.69
CA HIS A 152 -5.03 -11.08 9.45
C HIS A 152 -6.42 -11.71 9.31
N ALA A 153 -6.46 -12.95 8.81
CA ALA A 153 -7.66 -13.74 8.55
C ALA A 153 -7.31 -15.25 8.60
N PRO A 154 -8.31 -16.15 8.65
CA PRO A 154 -8.05 -17.59 8.80
C PRO A 154 -7.14 -18.20 7.75
N ASN A 155 -7.11 -17.65 6.53
CA ASN A 155 -6.30 -18.16 5.44
C ASN A 155 -4.98 -17.39 5.25
N THR A 156 -4.61 -16.45 6.13
CA THR A 156 -3.34 -15.72 6.00
C THR A 156 -2.17 -16.69 5.99
N VAL A 157 -1.35 -16.62 4.95
CA VAL A 157 -0.15 -17.45 4.82
C VAL A 157 1.00 -16.85 5.62
N VAL A 158 1.32 -17.46 6.76
CA VAL A 158 2.40 -17.01 7.67
C VAL A 158 3.57 -17.99 7.74
N ASP A 159 3.46 -19.17 7.13
CA ASP A 159 4.56 -20.13 7.02
C ASP A 159 5.56 -19.67 5.95
N PRO A 160 6.84 -19.40 6.31
CA PRO A 160 7.86 -18.99 5.37
C PRO A 160 8.10 -19.97 4.21
N VAL A 161 7.98 -21.28 4.43
CA VAL A 161 8.20 -22.29 3.38
C VAL A 161 7.09 -22.22 2.34
N ARG A 162 5.83 -22.23 2.81
CA ARG A 162 4.67 -22.05 1.95
C ARG A 162 4.70 -20.71 1.21
N LEU A 163 5.06 -19.63 1.90
CA LEU A 163 5.12 -18.31 1.26
C LEU A 163 6.18 -18.27 0.16
N ARG A 164 7.38 -18.86 0.35
CA ARG A 164 8.39 -18.95 -0.72
C ARG A 164 7.86 -19.67 -1.96
N ALA A 165 7.17 -20.79 -1.78
CA ALA A 165 6.58 -21.53 -2.90
C ALA A 165 5.53 -20.69 -3.65
N GLU A 166 4.69 -19.94 -2.94
CA GLU A 166 3.73 -19.02 -3.56
C GLU A 166 4.43 -17.89 -4.33
N LEU A 167 5.51 -17.31 -3.79
CA LEU A 167 6.30 -16.28 -4.46
C LEU A 167 7.00 -16.81 -5.73
N GLU A 168 7.47 -18.05 -5.73
CA GLU A 168 8.03 -18.71 -6.92
C GLU A 168 6.98 -18.91 -8.02
N GLU A 169 5.78 -19.34 -7.63
CA GLU A 169 4.67 -19.48 -8.57
C GLU A 169 4.24 -18.12 -9.17
N ILE A 170 4.24 -17.06 -8.36
CA ILE A 170 3.96 -15.70 -8.82
C ILE A 170 5.06 -15.21 -9.77
N ARG A 171 6.34 -15.51 -9.50
CA ARG A 171 7.44 -15.20 -10.42
C ARG A 171 7.27 -15.88 -11.77
N ARG A 172 6.81 -17.14 -11.77
CA ARG A 172 6.62 -17.95 -12.97
C ARG A 172 5.40 -17.52 -13.80
N THR A 173 4.29 -17.21 -13.15
CA THR A 173 3.00 -16.91 -13.82
C THR A 173 2.75 -15.41 -14.02
N GLY A 174 3.38 -14.57 -13.20
CA GLY A 174 3.10 -13.14 -13.13
C GLY A 174 1.77 -12.80 -12.45
N VAL A 175 1.11 -13.76 -11.79
CA VAL A 175 -0.21 -13.55 -11.18
C VAL A 175 -0.21 -14.02 -9.74
N ALA A 176 -0.64 -13.16 -8.82
CA ALA A 176 -0.96 -13.55 -7.45
C ALA A 176 -2.47 -13.58 -7.25
N CYS A 177 -2.96 -14.66 -6.65
CA CYS A 177 -4.34 -14.82 -6.25
C CYS A 177 -4.38 -15.02 -4.74
N THR A 178 -5.14 -14.20 -4.02
CA THR A 178 -5.37 -14.40 -2.57
C THR A 178 -6.83 -14.72 -2.31
N GLN A 179 -7.08 -15.59 -1.33
CA GLN A 179 -8.43 -15.98 -0.92
C GLN A 179 -8.58 -15.88 0.59
N GLU A 180 -9.30 -14.87 1.05
CA GLU A 180 -9.58 -14.59 2.46
C GLU A 180 -8.32 -14.45 3.33
N GLU A 181 -7.24 -13.94 2.75
CA GLU A 181 -5.95 -13.81 3.46
C GLU A 181 -5.80 -12.50 4.24
N MET A 182 -6.45 -11.43 3.78
CA MET A 182 -6.48 -10.13 4.46
C MET A 182 -7.79 -9.92 5.24
N SER A 183 -8.90 -10.30 4.63
CA SER A 183 -10.24 -10.16 5.19
C SER A 183 -11.11 -11.35 4.79
N VAL A 184 -11.91 -11.86 5.73
CA VAL A 184 -12.89 -12.94 5.46
C VAL A 184 -13.85 -12.53 4.35
N GLY A 185 -14.14 -13.45 3.43
CA GLY A 185 -15.04 -13.24 2.30
C GLY A 185 -14.47 -12.42 1.14
N THR A 186 -13.18 -12.06 1.14
CA THR A 186 -12.55 -11.30 0.05
C THR A 186 -11.58 -12.14 -0.75
N CYS A 187 -11.46 -11.84 -2.05
CA CYS A 187 -10.40 -12.37 -2.91
C CYS A 187 -9.72 -11.23 -3.64
N SER A 188 -8.45 -11.43 -4.01
CA SER A 188 -7.74 -10.50 -4.89
C SER A 188 -6.99 -11.20 -6.01
N VAL A 189 -6.87 -10.52 -7.14
CA VAL A 189 -5.98 -10.90 -8.24
C VAL A 189 -5.05 -9.72 -8.49
N ALA A 190 -3.75 -9.98 -8.46
CA ALA A 190 -2.71 -8.97 -8.62
C ALA A 190 -1.66 -9.40 -9.63
N VAL A 191 -1.08 -8.42 -10.31
CA VAL A 191 -0.08 -8.62 -11.38
C VAL A 191 1.00 -7.54 -11.30
N PRO A 192 2.23 -7.81 -11.79
CA PRO A 192 3.30 -6.83 -11.77
C PRO A 192 3.10 -5.76 -12.84
N VAL A 193 3.47 -4.53 -12.52
CA VAL A 193 3.62 -3.42 -13.45
C VAL A 193 5.13 -3.21 -13.67
N ARG A 194 5.56 -3.24 -14.92
CA ARG A 194 6.96 -3.29 -15.31
C ARG A 194 7.40 -1.99 -15.98
N ARG A 195 8.58 -1.50 -15.64
CA ARG A 195 9.28 -0.45 -16.40
C ARG A 195 10.09 -1.07 -17.54
N SER A 196 10.68 -2.23 -17.30
CA SER A 196 11.43 -3.02 -18.28
C SER A 196 11.23 -4.52 -18.05
N ALA A 197 11.75 -5.38 -18.92
CA ALA A 197 11.60 -6.83 -18.80
C ALA A 197 11.97 -7.37 -17.39
N ASN A 198 13.02 -6.79 -16.79
CA ASN A 198 13.58 -7.24 -15.52
C ASN A 198 13.23 -6.35 -14.33
N GLU A 199 12.41 -5.31 -14.52
CA GLU A 199 12.14 -4.31 -13.48
C GLU A 199 10.65 -4.15 -13.21
N VAL A 200 10.20 -4.72 -12.09
CA VAL A 200 8.85 -4.51 -11.54
C VAL A 200 8.87 -3.30 -10.62
N VAL A 201 8.13 -2.26 -10.97
CA VAL A 201 8.11 -0.99 -10.23
C VAL A 201 6.88 -0.84 -9.34
N ALA A 202 5.81 -1.58 -9.65
CA ALA A 202 4.55 -1.56 -8.91
C ALA A 202 3.77 -2.87 -9.09
N ALA A 203 2.68 -3.01 -8.36
CA ALA A 203 1.70 -4.08 -8.55
C ALA A 203 0.29 -3.48 -8.65
N LEU A 204 -0.46 -3.94 -9.64
CA LEU A 204 -1.86 -3.60 -9.86
C LEU A 204 -2.73 -4.78 -9.40
N SER A 205 -3.83 -4.51 -8.72
CA SER A 205 -4.77 -5.55 -8.34
C SER A 205 -6.23 -5.14 -8.41
N LEU A 206 -7.07 -6.16 -8.41
CA LEU A 206 -8.49 -6.07 -8.22
C LEU A 206 -8.89 -6.86 -6.96
N VAL A 207 -9.74 -6.29 -6.11
CA VAL A 207 -10.27 -6.93 -4.90
C VAL A 207 -11.79 -6.98 -4.94
N THR A 208 -12.35 -8.18 -4.79
CA THR A 208 -13.80 -8.47 -4.87
C THR A 208 -14.23 -9.40 -3.73
N TRP A 209 -15.53 -9.64 -3.62
CA TRP A 209 -16.09 -10.68 -2.77
C TRP A 209 -15.75 -12.07 -3.31
N ARG A 210 -15.47 -13.03 -2.41
CA ARG A 210 -15.14 -14.41 -2.78
C ARG A 210 -16.21 -15.09 -3.62
N HIS A 211 -17.49 -14.85 -3.31
CA HIS A 211 -18.60 -15.45 -4.07
C HIS A 211 -18.69 -14.94 -5.51
N SER A 212 -18.10 -13.77 -5.78
CA SER A 212 -18.00 -13.16 -7.10
C SER A 212 -16.63 -13.40 -7.76
N ALA A 213 -15.69 -14.02 -7.05
CA ALA A 213 -14.31 -14.17 -7.48
C ALA A 213 -14.14 -15.40 -8.36
N ASP A 214 -14.00 -15.19 -9.68
CA ASP A 214 -13.39 -16.16 -10.58
C ASP A 214 -12.06 -15.60 -11.10
N PRO A 215 -10.90 -16.06 -10.57
CA PRO A 215 -9.60 -15.62 -11.03
C PRO A 215 -9.40 -15.76 -12.54
N ARG A 216 -10.02 -16.75 -13.19
CA ARG A 216 -9.94 -16.94 -14.65
C ARG A 216 -10.64 -15.83 -15.43
N ARG A 217 -11.65 -15.19 -14.83
CA ARG A 217 -12.37 -14.05 -15.41
C ARG A 217 -11.70 -12.72 -15.08
N LEU A 218 -11.17 -12.59 -13.87
CA LEU A 218 -10.61 -11.33 -13.38
C LEU A 218 -9.16 -11.10 -13.83
N ALA A 219 -8.33 -12.15 -13.84
CA ALA A 219 -6.91 -12.02 -14.19
C ALA A 219 -6.67 -11.42 -15.59
N PRO A 220 -7.41 -11.79 -16.66
CA PRO A 220 -7.20 -11.20 -17.98
C PRO A 220 -7.42 -9.67 -18.00
N ALA A 221 -8.41 -9.16 -17.27
CA ALA A 221 -8.68 -7.73 -17.19
C ALA A 221 -7.53 -6.98 -16.50
N VAL A 222 -7.07 -7.50 -15.35
CA VAL A 222 -5.95 -6.89 -14.60
C VAL A 222 -4.64 -6.97 -15.41
N LEU A 223 -4.37 -8.11 -16.05
CA LEU A 223 -3.19 -8.30 -16.92
C LEU A 223 -3.20 -7.33 -18.10
N THR A 224 -4.36 -7.11 -18.73
CA THR A 224 -4.49 -6.18 -19.85
C THR A 224 -4.19 -4.75 -19.41
N ALA A 225 -4.79 -4.31 -18.31
CA ALA A 225 -4.55 -2.98 -17.75
C ALA A 225 -3.07 -2.77 -17.35
N ALA A 226 -2.48 -3.74 -16.64
CA ALA A 226 -1.08 -3.66 -16.23
C ALA A 226 -0.10 -3.72 -17.41
N SER A 227 -0.41 -4.48 -18.46
CA SER A 227 0.41 -4.55 -19.68
C SER A 227 0.37 -3.24 -20.45
N ALA A 228 -0.80 -2.60 -20.55
CA ALA A 228 -0.93 -1.29 -21.17
C ALA A 228 -0.14 -0.23 -20.40
N LEU A 229 -0.34 -0.16 -19.07
CA LEU A 229 0.43 0.72 -18.19
C LEU A 229 1.94 0.47 -18.28
N SER A 230 2.38 -0.78 -18.33
CA SER A 230 3.81 -1.13 -18.44
C SER A 230 4.42 -0.66 -19.76
N ARG A 231 3.66 -0.68 -20.87
CA ARG A 231 4.13 -0.17 -22.17
C ARG A 231 4.31 1.35 -22.13
N ASP A 232 3.37 2.06 -21.54
CA ASP A 232 3.46 3.52 -21.42
C ASP A 232 4.61 3.92 -20.51
N LEU A 233 4.77 3.25 -19.36
CA LEU A 233 5.93 3.44 -18.47
C LEU A 233 7.25 3.24 -19.23
N ALA A 234 7.36 2.17 -20.01
CA ALA A 234 8.55 1.89 -20.80
C ALA A 234 8.79 2.91 -21.93
N ALA A 235 7.79 3.68 -22.35
CA ALA A 235 7.91 4.73 -23.35
C ALA A 235 8.30 6.08 -22.74
N THR A 236 7.78 6.39 -21.54
CA THR A 236 8.04 7.66 -20.84
C THR A 236 9.47 7.78 -20.31
N TYR A 237 10.12 6.67 -19.93
CA TYR A 237 11.46 6.67 -19.30
C TYR A 237 12.57 6.07 -20.20
N ARG A 238 12.44 6.19 -21.53
CA ARG A 238 13.57 5.98 -22.46
C ARG A 238 14.48 7.20 -22.52
#